data_AF-A0AAD6PGE4-F1
#
_entry.id   AF-A0AAD6PGE4-F1
#
_cell.length_a   1.000
_cell.length_b   1.000
_cell.length_c   1.000
_cell.angle_alpha   90.00
_cell.angle_beta   90.00
_cell.angle_gamma   90.00
#
_symmetry.space_group_name_H-M   'P 1'
#
loop_
_entity.id
_entity.type
_entity.pdbx_description
1 polymer ?
#
loop_
_entity_poly.entity_id
_entity_poly.type
_entity_poly.pdbx_seq_one_letter_code
_entity_poly.pdbx_strand_id
1 'polypeptide(L)'
;MDSSRRAVESYWRSRMIDGATSDEDKVTPVYKLEEICELLRSSHVTIVKEVSDFILKRLDHRSPVVKQKALRLIKYAVGKSGVEFRREMQRHSAAVRQLFHYKGQMDSLKGDALNKAVRDTAHETISAIFSEENVRLSSRELLA
;
A
#
# COMPACT_ATOMS: atom_id res chain seq x y z
N MET A 1 -14.21 -8.72 27.46
CA MET A 1 -15.03 -8.26 26.30
C MET A 1 -14.20 -7.40 25.32
N ASP A 2 -13.26 -6.56 25.81
CA ASP A 2 -12.44 -5.70 24.93
C ASP A 2 -11.45 -6.41 23.99
N SER A 3 -10.97 -7.60 24.37
CA SER A 3 -10.04 -8.38 23.52
C SER A 3 -10.74 -8.90 22.25
N SER A 4 -11.95 -9.45 22.40
CA SER A 4 -12.74 -9.96 21.28
C SER A 4 -13.12 -8.86 20.29
N ARG A 5 -13.50 -7.68 20.79
CA ARG A 5 -13.81 -6.52 19.94
C ARG A 5 -12.59 -6.07 19.15
N ARG A 6 -11.42 -5.94 19.79
CA ARG A 6 -10.16 -5.59 19.12
C ARG A 6 -9.76 -6.59 18.04
N ALA A 7 -9.94 -7.90 18.32
CA ALA A 7 -9.66 -8.95 17.33
C ALA A 7 -10.58 -8.87 16.11
N VAL A 8 -11.87 -8.61 16.31
CA VAL A 8 -12.83 -8.41 15.23
C VAL A 8 -12.47 -7.19 14.39
N GLU A 9 -12.17 -6.05 15.01
CA GLU A 9 -11.77 -4.83 14.30
C GLU A 9 -10.47 -5.02 13.51
N SER A 10 -9.48 -5.71 14.09
CA SER A 10 -8.22 -6.07 13.41
C SER A 10 -8.47 -6.96 12.19
N TYR A 11 -9.36 -7.97 12.34
CA TYR A 11 -9.77 -8.82 11.23
C TYR A 11 -10.41 -8.02 10.10
N TRP A 12 -11.33 -7.10 10.40
CA TRP A 12 -11.95 -6.24 9.38
C TRP A 12 -10.93 -5.40 8.62
N ARG A 13 -9.95 -4.81 9.33
CA ARG A 13 -8.86 -4.05 8.69
C ARG A 13 -8.03 -4.91 7.76
N SER A 14 -7.68 -6.13 8.17
CA SER A 14 -6.99 -7.10 7.31
C SER A 14 -7.81 -7.45 6.05
N ARG A 15 -9.12 -7.68 6.20
CA ARG A 15 -10.03 -7.98 5.08
C ARG A 15 -10.19 -6.82 4.11
N MET A 16 -10.15 -5.58 4.59
CA MET A 16 -10.13 -4.39 3.73
C MET A 16 -8.90 -4.39 2.81
N ILE A 17 -7.72 -4.73 3.33
CA ILE A 17 -6.48 -4.84 2.55
C ILE A 17 -6.55 -6.00 1.55
N ASP A 18 -7.06 -7.17 1.96
CA ASP A 18 -7.29 -8.30 1.05
C ASP A 18 -8.21 -7.89 -0.11
N GLY A 19 -9.30 -7.16 0.18
CA GLY A 19 -10.27 -6.72 -0.81
C GLY A 19 -9.73 -5.67 -1.80
N ALA A 20 -8.76 -4.85 -1.37
CA ALA A 20 -8.06 -3.90 -2.23
C ALA A 20 -6.91 -4.53 -3.04
N THR A 21 -6.44 -5.71 -2.62
CA THR A 21 -5.31 -6.42 -3.22
C THR A 21 -5.68 -7.85 -3.65
N SER A 22 -6.92 -8.03 -4.13
CA SER A 22 -7.42 -9.32 -4.60
C SER A 22 -6.64 -9.82 -5.81
N ASP A 23 -6.53 -11.14 -5.95
CA ASP A 23 -5.87 -11.81 -7.08
C ASP A 23 -6.76 -11.88 -8.33
N GLU A 24 -7.41 -10.76 -8.64
CA GLU A 24 -8.22 -10.60 -9.82
C GLU A 24 -7.52 -9.66 -10.79
N ASP A 25 -7.58 -9.99 -12.08
CA ASP A 25 -7.08 -9.15 -13.18
C ASP A 25 -8.00 -7.95 -13.48
N LYS A 26 -8.43 -7.27 -12.41
CA LYS A 26 -9.22 -6.06 -12.43
C LYS A 26 -8.51 -5.00 -11.60
N VAL A 27 -8.54 -3.77 -12.08
CA VAL A 27 -7.98 -2.63 -11.35
C VAL A 27 -8.78 -2.44 -10.05
N THR A 28 -8.07 -2.22 -8.94
CA THR A 28 -8.71 -1.89 -7.66
C THR A 28 -9.46 -0.57 -7.80
N PRO A 29 -10.78 -0.54 -7.54
CA PRO A 29 -11.53 0.70 -7.60
C PRO A 29 -10.98 1.75 -6.63
N VAL A 30 -10.92 3.01 -7.07
CA VAL A 30 -10.34 4.11 -6.30
C VAL A 30 -11.02 4.27 -4.93
N TYR A 31 -12.34 4.08 -4.84
CA TYR A 31 -13.06 4.20 -3.57
C TYR A 31 -12.55 3.25 -2.48
N LYS A 32 -12.08 2.05 -2.84
CA LYS A 32 -11.47 1.11 -1.87
C LYS A 32 -10.12 1.61 -1.36
N LEU A 33 -9.35 2.29 -2.22
CA LEU A 33 -8.09 2.89 -1.83
C LEU A 33 -8.32 4.11 -0.93
N GLU A 34 -9.32 4.93 -1.24
CA GLU A 34 -9.70 6.08 -0.43
C GLU A 34 -10.21 5.68 0.95
N GLU A 35 -11.00 4.61 1.07
CA GLU A 35 -11.44 4.07 2.36
C GLU A 35 -10.24 3.70 3.26
N ILE A 36 -9.21 3.07 2.67
CA ILE A 36 -7.97 2.76 3.39
C ILE A 36 -7.21 4.04 3.78
N CYS A 37 -7.17 5.04 2.89
CA CYS A 37 -6.51 6.32 3.20
C CYS A 37 -7.21 7.06 4.33
N GLU A 38 -8.54 7.06 4.34
CA GLU A 38 -9.37 7.66 5.40
C GLU A 38 -9.12 6.98 6.74
N LEU A 39 -9.14 5.64 6.76
CA LEU A 39 -8.81 4.85 7.94
C LEU A 39 -7.43 5.22 8.47
N LEU A 40 -6.40 5.25 7.62
CA LEU A 40 -5.03 5.56 8.03
C LEU A 40 -4.91 6.99 8.58
N ARG A 41 -5.59 7.96 7.96
CA ARG A 41 -5.53 9.38 8.35
C ARG A 41 -6.24 9.67 9.68
N SER A 42 -7.36 9.01 9.93
CA SER A 42 -8.21 9.23 11.10
C SER A 42 -7.83 8.36 12.32
N SER A 43 -6.91 7.41 12.15
CA SER A 43 -6.58 6.45 13.18
C SER A 43 -5.33 6.81 14.00
N HIS A 44 -5.27 6.27 15.21
CA HIS A 44 -4.08 6.32 16.07
C HIS A 44 -2.91 5.54 15.45
N VAL A 45 -1.67 5.95 15.76
CA VAL A 45 -0.43 5.35 15.21
C VAL A 45 -0.34 3.83 15.35
N THR A 46 -0.92 3.26 16.40
CA THR A 46 -0.97 1.79 16.60
C THR A 46 -1.78 1.08 15.52
N ILE A 47 -2.87 1.70 15.05
CA ILE A 47 -3.69 1.17 13.96
C ILE A 47 -3.01 1.42 12.62
N VAL A 48 -2.37 2.58 12.43
CA VAL A 48 -1.56 2.86 11.24
C VAL A 48 -0.47 1.81 11.06
N LYS A 49 0.22 1.44 12.15
CA LYS A 49 1.21 0.37 12.15
C LYS A 49 0.59 -0.98 11.77
N GLU A 50 -0.52 -1.37 12.39
CA GLU A 50 -1.18 -2.64 12.09
C GLU A 50 -1.65 -2.73 10.62
N VAL A 51 -2.26 -1.67 10.09
CA VAL A 51 -2.67 -1.60 8.68
C VAL A 51 -1.46 -1.64 7.75
N SER A 52 -0.36 -0.97 8.12
CA SER A 52 0.91 -1.03 7.40
C SER A 52 1.45 -2.46 7.33
N ASP A 53 1.42 -3.20 8.45
CA ASP A 53 1.85 -4.60 8.50
C ASP A 53 0.99 -5.49 7.58
N PHE A 54 -0.33 -5.27 7.53
CA PHE A 54 -1.21 -5.99 6.61
C PHE A 54 -0.86 -5.69 5.15
N ILE A 55 -0.59 -4.44 4.78
CA ILE A 55 -0.20 -4.05 3.43
C ILE A 55 1.16 -4.66 3.06
N LEU A 56 2.15 -4.55 3.95
CA LEU A 56 3.50 -5.09 3.73
C LEU A 56 3.48 -6.61 3.55
N LYS A 57 2.65 -7.33 4.31
CA LYS A 57 2.47 -8.78 4.16
C LYS A 57 1.96 -9.17 2.76
N ARG A 58 1.25 -8.30 2.05
CA ARG A 58 0.81 -8.57 0.67
C ARG A 58 1.99 -8.56 -0.31
N LEU A 59 3.11 -7.90 0.01
CA LEU A 59 4.33 -7.93 -0.80
C LEU A 59 5.00 -9.30 -0.82
N ASP A 60 4.69 -10.19 0.12
CA ASP A 60 5.18 -11.58 0.17
C ASP A 60 4.26 -12.59 -0.51
N HIS A 61 3.09 -12.16 -1.01
CA HIS A 61 2.10 -13.04 -1.63
C HIS A 61 2.62 -13.72 -2.91
N ARG A 62 2.22 -14.97 -3.19
CA ARG A 62 2.73 -15.73 -4.36
C ARG A 62 2.35 -15.11 -5.70
N SER A 63 1.13 -14.55 -5.80
CA SER A 63 0.65 -13.90 -7.02
C SER A 63 1.34 -12.56 -7.29
N PRO A 64 1.84 -12.34 -8.52
CA PRO A 64 2.38 -11.05 -8.94
C PRO A 64 1.31 -9.95 -8.95
N VAL A 65 0.04 -10.28 -9.23
CA VAL A 65 -1.07 -9.31 -9.24
C VAL A 65 -1.29 -8.73 -7.85
N VAL A 66 -1.26 -9.58 -6.81
CA VAL A 66 -1.42 -9.14 -5.42
C VAL A 66 -0.27 -8.23 -5.00
N LYS A 67 0.99 -8.62 -5.29
CA LYS A 67 2.16 -7.78 -4.99
C LYS A 67 2.05 -6.42 -5.68
N GLN A 68 1.68 -6.41 -6.96
CA GLN A 68 1.54 -5.20 -7.76
C GLN A 68 0.45 -4.27 -7.20
N LYS A 69 -0.72 -4.82 -6.83
CA LYS A 69 -1.79 -4.03 -6.20
C LYS A 69 -1.40 -3.47 -4.85
N ALA A 70 -0.64 -4.21 -4.04
CA ALA A 70 -0.10 -3.71 -2.79
C ALA A 70 0.87 -2.53 -3.01
N LEU A 71 1.77 -2.63 -3.99
CA LEU A 71 2.66 -1.54 -4.38
C LEU A 71 1.89 -0.29 -4.84
N ARG A 72 0.83 -0.47 -5.65
CA ARG A 72 -0.06 0.62 -6.08
C ARG A 72 -0.77 1.27 -4.89
N LEU A 73 -1.27 0.47 -3.95
CA LEU A 73 -1.91 0.97 -2.73
C LEU A 73 -0.92 1.81 -1.91
N ILE A 74 0.30 1.32 -1.68
CA ILE A 74 1.33 2.08 -0.96
C ILE A 74 1.60 3.41 -1.67
N LYS A 75 1.85 3.38 -2.98
CA LYS A 75 2.10 4.58 -3.80
C LYS A 75 0.95 5.59 -3.68
N TYR A 76 -0.29 5.11 -3.68
CA TYR A 76 -1.48 5.96 -3.55
C TYR A 76 -1.59 6.59 -2.16
N ALA A 77 -1.39 5.78 -1.12
CA ALA A 77 -1.66 6.15 0.26
C ALA A 77 -0.59 7.07 0.88
N VAL A 78 0.68 6.97 0.47
CA VAL A 78 1.76 7.77 1.07
C VAL A 78 1.58 9.28 0.96
N GLY A 79 0.86 9.77 -0.06
CA GLY A 79 0.50 11.19 -0.21
C GLY A 79 -0.87 11.57 0.36
N LYS A 80 -1.62 10.62 0.95
CA LYS A 80 -3.03 10.80 1.35
C LYS A 80 -3.34 10.41 2.79
N SER A 81 -2.48 9.62 3.44
CA SER A 81 -2.77 8.91 4.69
C SER A 81 -2.09 9.49 5.93
N GLY A 82 -1.45 10.66 5.82
CA GLY A 82 -0.73 11.32 6.92
C GLY A 82 0.72 10.87 7.09
N VAL A 83 1.46 11.61 7.93
CA VAL A 83 2.92 11.45 8.10
C VAL A 83 3.33 10.12 8.73
N GLU A 84 2.49 9.55 9.60
CA GLU A 84 2.79 8.29 10.29
C GLU A 84 2.83 7.12 9.31
N PHE A 85 1.89 7.04 8.36
CA PHE A 85 1.92 6.00 7.33
C PHE A 85 3.16 6.12 6.44
N ARG A 86 3.53 7.35 6.03
CA ARG A 86 4.76 7.58 5.27
C ARG A 86 6.00 7.11 6.04
N ARG A 87 6.08 7.39 7.34
CA ARG A 87 7.19 6.94 8.21
C ARG A 87 7.28 5.42 8.29
N GLU A 88 6.14 4.73 8.43
CA GLU A 88 6.11 3.26 8.39
C GLU A 88 6.65 2.74 7.04
N MET A 89 6.20 3.30 5.92
CA MET A 89 6.66 2.89 4.59
C MET A 89 8.15 3.18 4.35
N GLN A 90 8.68 4.29 4.91
CA GLN A 90 10.11 4.59 4.88
C GLN A 90 10.92 3.56 5.67
N ARG A 91 10.49 3.25 6.91
CA ARG A 91 11.12 2.25 7.79
C ARG A 91 11.16 0.86 7.14
N HIS A 92 10.08 0.48 6.46
CA HIS A 92 9.93 -0.82 5.83
C HIS A 92 10.24 -0.83 4.33
N SER A 93 10.88 0.22 3.80
CA SER A 93 11.16 0.36 2.36
C SER A 93 12.01 -0.76 1.77
N ALA A 94 12.78 -1.49 2.58
CA ALA A 94 13.54 -2.66 2.15
C ALA A 94 12.65 -3.74 1.50
N ALA A 95 11.45 -3.97 2.01
CA ALA A 95 10.50 -4.96 1.45
C ALA A 95 10.07 -4.56 0.03
N VAL A 96 9.90 -3.26 -0.23
CA VAL A 96 9.58 -2.76 -1.57
C VAL A 96 10.80 -2.88 -2.50
N ARG A 97 12.00 -2.52 -2.03
CA ARG A 97 13.24 -2.60 -2.83
C ARG A 97 13.59 -4.03 -3.26
N GLN A 98 13.28 -5.03 -2.44
CA GLN A 98 13.46 -6.44 -2.80
C GLN A 98 12.70 -6.84 -4.07
N LEU A 99 11.64 -6.11 -4.43
CA LEU A 99 10.83 -6.38 -5.62
C LEU A 99 11.40 -5.78 -6.91
N PHE A 100 12.49 -4.98 -6.88
CA PHE A 100 13.12 -4.41 -8.09
C PHE A 100 13.59 -5.49 -9.08
N HIS A 101 13.98 -6.66 -8.57
CA HIS A 101 14.45 -7.78 -9.38
C HIS A 101 13.50 -8.98 -9.30
N TYR A 102 12.22 -8.75 -9.00
CA TYR A 102 11.23 -9.82 -8.86
C TYR A 102 11.13 -10.68 -10.12
N LYS A 103 11.27 -12.00 -9.93
CA LYS A 103 11.14 -13.05 -10.96
C LYS A 103 10.17 -14.11 -10.45
N GLY A 104 8.89 -13.93 -10.76
CA GLY A 104 7.83 -14.89 -10.49
C GLY A 104 7.70 -15.94 -11.61
N GLN A 105 6.70 -16.82 -11.49
CA GLN A 105 6.32 -17.68 -12.61
C GLN A 105 5.80 -16.81 -13.77
N MET A 106 6.10 -17.23 -15.01
CA MET A 106 5.56 -16.58 -16.19
C MET A 106 4.11 -17.00 -16.37
N ASP A 107 3.26 -16.03 -16.68
CA ASP A 107 1.85 -16.30 -17.00
C ASP A 107 1.73 -16.97 -18.37
N SER A 108 0.82 -17.93 -18.51
CA SER A 108 0.66 -18.69 -19.76
C SER A 108 0.23 -17.85 -20.96
N LEU A 109 -0.43 -16.71 -20.74
CA LEU A 109 -0.90 -15.81 -21.80
C LEU A 109 -0.10 -14.51 -21.84
N LYS A 110 0.26 -13.97 -20.67
CA LYS A 110 0.91 -12.65 -20.51
C LYS A 110 2.42 -12.72 -20.34
N GLY A 111 3.00 -13.92 -20.26
CA GLY A 111 4.44 -14.11 -20.07
C GLY A 111 4.96 -13.40 -18.82
N ASP A 112 6.02 -12.60 -18.98
CA ASP A 112 6.64 -11.83 -17.89
C ASP A 112 5.94 -10.50 -17.56
N ALA A 113 4.87 -10.13 -18.28
CA ALA A 113 4.26 -8.80 -18.13
C ALA A 113 3.81 -8.50 -16.69
N LEU A 114 3.27 -9.50 -15.98
CA LEU A 114 2.83 -9.34 -14.59
C LEU A 114 4.01 -9.14 -13.63
N ASN A 115 5.11 -9.87 -13.82
CA ASN A 115 6.32 -9.71 -13.02
C ASN A 115 7.02 -8.38 -13.33
N LYS A 116 7.03 -7.97 -14.60
CA LYS A 116 7.52 -6.65 -15.02
C LYS A 116 6.73 -5.53 -14.36
N ALA A 117 5.41 -5.63 -14.33
CA ALA A 117 4.56 -4.66 -13.65
C ALA A 117 4.89 -4.53 -12.16
N VAL A 118 5.23 -5.63 -11.47
CA VAL A 118 5.70 -5.59 -10.07
C VAL A 118 6.99 -4.77 -9.97
N ARG A 119 7.99 -5.05 -10.81
CA ARG A 119 9.29 -4.35 -10.79
C ARG A 119 9.13 -2.85 -11.07
N ASP A 120 8.40 -2.51 -12.13
CA ASP A 120 8.15 -1.12 -12.52
C ASP A 120 7.42 -0.36 -11.40
N THR A 121 6.35 -0.95 -10.85
CA THR A 121 5.57 -0.32 -9.78
C THR A 121 6.41 -0.17 -8.50
N ALA A 122 7.31 -1.11 -8.20
CA ALA A 122 8.16 -1.02 -7.01
C ALA A 122 9.08 0.22 -7.08
N HIS A 123 9.65 0.52 -8.26
CA HIS A 123 10.43 1.73 -8.47
C HIS A 123 9.60 2.99 -8.22
N GLU A 124 8.40 3.07 -8.82
CA GLU A 124 7.48 4.20 -8.60
C GLU A 124 7.07 4.35 -7.13
N THR A 125 6.82 3.24 -6.43
CA THR A 125 6.47 3.24 -5.01
C THR A 125 7.61 3.77 -4.16
N ILE A 126 8.87 3.38 -4.41
CA ILE A 126 10.02 3.94 -3.70
C ILE A 126 10.16 5.43 -3.96
N SER A 127 10.01 5.87 -5.21
CA SER A 127 10.01 7.29 -5.54
C SER A 127 8.92 8.06 -4.78
N ALA A 128 7.73 7.48 -4.60
CA ALA A 128 6.64 8.10 -3.84
C ALA A 128 6.88 8.12 -2.32
N ILE A 129 7.44 7.06 -1.74
CA ILE A 129 7.74 6.97 -0.30
C ILE A 129 8.73 8.08 0.12
N PHE A 130 9.75 8.29 -0.71
CA PHE A 130 10.83 9.26 -0.47
C PHE A 130 10.67 10.55 -1.26
N SER A 131 9.51 10.78 -1.87
CA SER A 131 9.26 12.07 -2.50
C SER A 131 9.29 13.15 -1.42
N GLU A 132 10.06 14.20 -1.67
CA GLU A 132 9.92 15.44 -0.93
C GLU A 132 8.58 16.04 -1.32
N GLU A 133 7.52 15.59 -0.66
CA GLU A 133 6.30 16.38 -0.56
C GLU A 133 6.62 17.56 0.37
N ASN A 134 7.45 18.47 -0.15
CA ASN A 134 7.50 19.87 0.22
C ASN A 134 6.06 20.29 0.48
N VAL A 135 5.71 20.66 1.72
CA VAL A 135 5.17 21.96 2.18
C VAL A 135 4.21 22.75 1.25
N ARG A 136 3.81 22.23 0.09
CA ARG A 136 3.12 22.93 -0.99
C ARG A 136 1.62 23.08 -0.74
N LEU A 137 1.06 22.32 0.20
CA LEU A 137 -0.29 22.55 0.70
C LEU A 137 -0.33 23.62 1.79
N SER A 138 0.79 23.91 2.47
CA SER A 138 0.89 25.01 3.43
C SER A 138 1.14 26.37 2.74
N SER A 139 1.84 26.40 1.61
CA SER A 139 2.13 27.66 0.91
C SER A 139 1.01 28.14 -0.02
N ARG A 140 0.06 27.28 -0.39
CA ARG A 140 -1.05 27.65 -1.29
C ARG A 140 -2.24 28.29 -0.58
N GLU A 141 -2.37 28.11 0.73
CA GLU A 141 -3.41 28.75 1.55
C GLU A 141 -2.98 30.11 2.12
N LEU A 142 -1.70 30.49 1.97
CA LEU A 142 -1.18 31.79 2.42
C LEU A 142 -1.20 32.87 1.32
N LEU A 143 -1.78 32.59 0.15
CA LEU A 143 -1.85 33.51 -0.99
C LEU A 143 -3.26 33.62 -1.61
N ALA A 144 -4.31 33.22 -0.88
CA ALA A 144 -5.71 33.41 -1.29
C ALA A 144 -6.44 34.34 -0.31
#